data_AF-A0A090SFV3-F1
#
_entry.id   AF-A0A090SFV3-F1
#
_cell.length_a   1.000
_cell.length_b   1.000
_cell.length_c   1.000
_cell.angle_alpha   90.00
_cell.angle_beta   90.00
_cell.angle_gamma   90.00
#
_symmetry.space_group_name_H-M   'P 1'
#
loop_
_entity.id
_entity.type
_entity.pdbx_description
1 polymer ?
#
loop_
_entity_poly.entity_id
_entity_poly.type
_entity_poly.pdbx_seq_one_letter_code
_entity_poly.pdbx_strand_id
1 'polypeptide(L)'
;MSVLEKLDAVKTTVPFSEVRQSMDSGVIDAASFAPHAHLATNTYKVANWVTTNLNLGSANCPVVVNTEALEMLKPEHREALLSSVPEALDYYVSNYEQNTTAKFDKAIADEGVTQVTFTADQTAELNDLAASVRQDWVNKYKGQFDSQALFDYTEALFKQQN
;
A
#
# COMPACT_ATOMS: atom_id res chain seq x y z
N MET A 1 2.87 16.55 -0.38
CA MET A 1 2.66 16.07 -1.75
C MET A 1 3.24 14.67 -1.84
N SER A 2 2.61 13.74 -2.55
CA SER A 2 3.16 12.44 -2.92
C SER A 2 4.19 12.57 -4.05
N VAL A 3 4.85 11.46 -4.41
CA VAL A 3 5.77 11.43 -5.57
C VAL A 3 5.02 11.79 -6.86
N LEU A 4 3.83 11.23 -7.06
CA LEU A 4 3.01 11.52 -8.24
C LEU A 4 2.53 12.98 -8.28
N GLU A 5 2.16 13.57 -7.14
CA GLU A 5 1.79 14.99 -7.05
C GLU A 5 2.97 15.92 -7.41
N LYS A 6 4.22 15.51 -7.17
CA LYS A 6 5.43 16.25 -7.61
C LYS A 6 5.72 16.11 -9.11
N LEU A 7 5.04 15.18 -9.78
CA LEU A 7 5.05 14.95 -11.22
C LEU A 7 3.72 15.39 -11.86
N ASP A 8 3.06 16.39 -11.26
CA ASP A 8 1.83 17.02 -11.72
C ASP A 8 0.58 16.11 -11.76
N ALA A 9 0.64 14.90 -11.20
CA ALA A 9 -0.55 14.08 -11.06
C ALA A 9 -1.53 14.72 -10.06
N VAL A 10 -2.81 14.77 -10.44
CA VAL A 10 -3.86 15.30 -9.58
C VAL A 10 -4.40 14.18 -8.69
N LYS A 11 -4.26 14.34 -7.37
CA LYS A 11 -4.81 13.38 -6.42
C LYS A 11 -6.33 13.56 -6.28
N THR A 12 -7.08 12.53 -6.65
CA THR A 12 -8.52 12.44 -6.44
C THR A 12 -8.82 11.35 -5.41
N THR A 13 -9.61 11.68 -4.39
CA THR A 13 -10.09 10.71 -3.40
C THR A 13 -11.45 10.17 -3.84
N VAL A 14 -11.54 8.85 -3.98
CA VAL A 14 -12.79 8.14 -4.26
C VAL A 14 -12.99 7.04 -3.22
N PRO A 15 -14.24 6.72 -2.82
CA PRO A 15 -14.52 5.56 -2.00
C PRO A 15 -14.00 4.28 -2.67
N PHE A 16 -13.45 3.34 -1.88
CA PHE A 16 -12.86 2.11 -2.41
C PHE A 16 -13.83 1.31 -3.30
N SER A 17 -15.10 1.23 -2.90
CA SER A 17 -16.17 0.56 -3.64
C SER A 17 -16.52 1.23 -4.98
N GLU A 18 -16.11 2.49 -5.18
CA GLU A 18 -16.43 3.29 -6.36
C GLU A 18 -15.24 3.42 -7.32
N VAL A 19 -14.06 2.89 -6.98
CA VAL A 19 -12.85 3.02 -7.79
C VAL A 19 -13.08 2.54 -9.22
N ARG A 20 -13.77 1.40 -9.39
CA ARG A 20 -14.03 0.84 -10.72
C ARG A 20 -14.92 1.75 -11.56
N GLN A 21 -16.03 2.21 -10.99
CA GLN A 21 -16.91 3.17 -11.66
C GLN A 21 -16.21 4.50 -11.95
N SER A 22 -15.31 4.93 -11.06
CA SER A 22 -14.53 6.15 -11.22
C SER A 22 -13.54 6.05 -12.38
N MET A 23 -12.93 4.87 -12.57
CA MET A 23 -12.11 4.59 -13.77
C MET A 23 -12.97 4.54 -15.03
N ASP A 24 -14.10 3.82 -15.00
CA ASP A 24 -15.00 3.66 -16.15
C ASP A 24 -15.55 5.02 -16.65
N SER A 25 -15.78 5.95 -15.73
CA SER A 25 -16.32 7.29 -16.04
C SER A 25 -15.25 8.36 -16.30
N GLY A 26 -13.96 8.03 -16.13
CA GLY A 26 -12.86 8.99 -16.28
C GLY A 26 -12.75 10.02 -15.14
N VAL A 27 -13.34 9.76 -13.97
CA VAL A 27 -13.11 10.56 -12.75
C VAL A 27 -11.67 10.41 -12.26
N ILE A 28 -11.10 9.22 -12.47
CA ILE A 28 -9.67 8.95 -12.27
C ILE A 28 -9.10 8.21 -13.48
N ASP A 29 -7.88 8.55 -13.87
CA ASP A 29 -7.19 7.87 -14.98
C ASP A 29 -6.50 6.57 -14.54
N ALA A 30 -6.08 6.51 -13.26
CA ALA A 30 -5.34 5.38 -12.70
C ALA A 30 -5.59 5.23 -11.20
N ALA A 31 -5.49 3.99 -10.72
CA ALA A 31 -5.48 3.66 -9.29
C ALA A 31 -4.09 3.14 -8.90
N SER A 32 -3.47 3.75 -7.89
CA SER A 32 -2.20 3.26 -7.32
C SER A 32 -2.51 2.35 -6.13
N PHE A 33 -2.72 1.06 -6.40
CA PHE A 33 -3.10 0.07 -5.40
C PHE A 33 -2.13 -1.10 -5.34
N ALA A 34 -2.16 -1.81 -4.21
CA ALA A 34 -1.53 -3.12 -4.10
C ALA A 34 -2.35 -4.19 -4.88
N PRO A 35 -1.72 -5.29 -5.31
CA PRO A 35 -2.36 -6.34 -6.14
C PRO A 35 -3.75 -6.80 -5.67
N HIS A 36 -3.92 -7.05 -4.37
CA HIS A 36 -5.19 -7.50 -3.80
C HIS A 36 -6.35 -6.52 -4.02
N ALA A 37 -6.07 -5.22 -3.95
CA ALA A 37 -7.07 -4.18 -4.12
C ALA A 37 -7.49 -4.05 -5.59
N HIS A 38 -6.57 -4.22 -6.54
CA HIS A 38 -6.90 -4.30 -7.96
C HIS A 38 -7.77 -5.52 -8.30
N LEU A 39 -7.50 -6.68 -7.68
CA LEU A 39 -8.35 -7.87 -7.81
C LEU A 39 -9.76 -7.61 -7.25
N ALA A 40 -9.86 -7.06 -6.04
CA ALA A 40 -11.14 -6.81 -5.37
C ALA A 40 -12.02 -5.80 -6.13
N THR A 41 -11.39 -4.80 -6.75
CA THR A 41 -12.09 -3.75 -7.49
C THR A 41 -12.23 -4.05 -8.99
N ASN A 42 -11.63 -5.14 -9.50
CA ASN A 42 -11.60 -5.47 -10.93
C ASN A 42 -11.09 -4.33 -11.82
N THR A 43 -10.18 -3.49 -11.34
CA THR A 43 -9.63 -2.36 -12.11
C THR A 43 -8.76 -2.84 -13.26
N TYR A 44 -8.14 -4.03 -13.12
CA TYR A 44 -7.32 -4.63 -14.18
C TYR A 44 -8.12 -4.89 -15.45
N LYS A 45 -9.44 -5.10 -15.36
CA LYS A 45 -10.34 -5.34 -16.51
C LYS A 45 -10.54 -4.12 -17.41
N VAL A 46 -10.16 -2.94 -16.94
CA VAL A 46 -10.25 -1.68 -17.70
C VAL A 46 -8.93 -0.92 -17.74
N ALA A 47 -7.87 -1.56 -17.22
CA ALA A 47 -6.55 -0.98 -17.24
C ALA A 47 -5.95 -1.16 -18.64
N ASN A 48 -5.49 -0.06 -19.24
CA ASN A 48 -4.69 -0.12 -20.46
C ASN A 48 -3.24 -0.54 -20.16
N TRP A 49 -2.76 -0.21 -18.96
CA TRP A 49 -1.39 -0.48 -18.52
C TRP A 49 -1.32 -0.75 -17.01
N VAL A 50 -0.23 -1.41 -16.60
CA VAL A 50 0.15 -1.64 -15.20
C VAL A 50 1.67 -1.57 -15.06
N THR A 51 2.17 -1.02 -13.96
CA THR A 51 3.61 -0.94 -13.69
C THR A 51 4.11 -2.19 -12.97
N THR A 52 5.28 -2.71 -13.33
CA THR A 52 5.81 -3.98 -12.80
C THR A 52 6.86 -3.81 -11.70
N ASN A 53 7.63 -2.72 -11.73
CA ASN A 53 8.76 -2.48 -10.83
C ASN A 53 8.65 -1.15 -10.08
N LEU A 54 7.45 -0.58 -10.02
CA LEU A 54 7.21 0.67 -9.31
C LEU A 54 6.50 0.40 -7.97
N ASN A 55 7.19 0.69 -6.87
CA ASN A 55 6.62 0.67 -5.53
C ASN A 55 6.54 2.10 -4.99
N LEU A 56 5.34 2.67 -4.97
CA LEU A 56 5.08 4.05 -4.50
C LEU A 56 4.84 4.12 -2.98
N GLY A 57 5.09 3.04 -2.27
CA GLY A 57 4.79 2.86 -0.84
C GLY A 57 3.59 1.96 -0.60
N SER A 58 3.22 1.82 0.66
CA SER A 58 2.08 1.00 1.10
C SER A 58 1.17 1.80 2.03
N ALA A 59 -0.12 1.49 1.99
CA ALA A 59 -1.08 1.94 2.99
C ALA A 59 -1.22 0.83 4.05
N ASN A 60 -1.16 1.21 5.32
CA ASN A 60 -1.40 0.24 6.39
C ASN A 60 -2.90 -0.06 6.50
N CYS A 61 -3.26 -1.35 6.54
CA CYS A 61 -4.63 -1.84 6.73
C CYS A 61 -4.73 -2.54 8.09
N PRO A 62 -4.78 -1.78 9.21
CA PRO A 62 -4.67 -2.38 10.53
C PRO A 62 -5.93 -3.18 10.89
N VAL A 63 -5.72 -4.32 11.56
CA VAL A 63 -6.78 -4.95 12.34
C VAL A 63 -6.82 -4.23 13.68
N VAL A 64 -7.95 -3.59 13.98
CA VAL A 64 -8.16 -2.87 15.24
C VAL A 64 -9.20 -3.60 16.08
N VAL A 65 -8.96 -3.63 17.39
CA VAL A 65 -9.86 -4.24 18.37
C VAL A 65 -10.31 -3.15 19.32
N ASN A 66 -11.61 -3.13 19.65
CA ASN A 66 -12.13 -2.22 20.67
C ASN A 66 -11.51 -2.57 22.04
N THR A 67 -10.99 -1.55 22.73
CA THR A 67 -10.27 -1.73 24.00
C THR A 67 -11.16 -2.32 25.09
N GLU A 68 -12.36 -1.80 25.28
CA GLU A 68 -13.30 -2.29 26.30
C GLU A 68 -13.70 -3.75 26.03
N ALA A 69 -13.96 -4.10 24.76
CA ALA A 69 -14.26 -5.47 24.36
C ALA A 69 -13.09 -6.43 24.62
N LEU A 70 -11.86 -5.98 24.35
CA LEU A 70 -10.65 -6.76 24.64
C LEU A 70 -10.45 -6.99 26.14
N GLU A 71 -10.77 -6.00 26.96
CA GLU A 71 -10.67 -6.07 28.43
C GLU A 71 -11.78 -6.92 29.06
N MET A 72 -12.96 -7.00 28.44
CA MET A 72 -14.06 -7.86 28.88
C MET A 72 -13.81 -9.35 28.64
N LEU A 73 -12.83 -9.73 27.82
CA LEU A 73 -12.49 -11.12 27.59
C LEU A 73 -11.94 -11.78 28.87
N LYS A 74 -12.36 -13.02 29.11
CA LYS A 74 -11.69 -13.86 30.11
C LYS A 74 -10.20 -13.99 29.75
N PRO A 75 -9.30 -14.10 30.76
CA PRO A 75 -7.85 -14.17 30.51
C PRO A 75 -7.45 -15.22 29.47
N GLU A 76 -8.06 -16.40 29.50
CA GLU A 76 -7.80 -17.49 28.55
C GLU A 76 -8.14 -17.13 27.09
N HIS A 77 -9.22 -16.37 26.85
CA HIS A 77 -9.61 -15.94 25.51
C HIS A 77 -8.78 -14.76 25.02
N ARG A 78 -8.43 -13.84 25.92
CA ARG A 78 -7.55 -12.72 25.61
C ARG A 78 -6.16 -13.21 25.22
N GLU A 79 -5.61 -14.17 25.96
CA GLU A 79 -4.34 -14.80 25.63
C GLU A 79 -4.40 -15.50 24.28
N ALA A 80 -5.42 -16.34 24.06
CA ALA A 80 -5.59 -17.04 22.78
C ALA A 80 -5.70 -16.08 21.58
N LEU A 81 -6.40 -14.96 21.74
CA LEU A 81 -6.48 -13.93 20.70
C LEU A 81 -5.12 -13.28 20.42
N LEU A 82 -4.42 -12.81 21.47
CA LEU A 82 -3.15 -12.09 21.31
C LEU A 82 -2.03 -13.00 20.81
N SER A 83 -1.96 -14.23 21.30
CA SER A 83 -0.95 -15.21 20.87
C SER A 83 -1.15 -15.68 19.43
N SER A 84 -2.36 -15.54 18.87
CA SER A 84 -2.65 -15.89 17.48
C SER A 84 -2.12 -14.89 16.46
N VAL A 85 -1.78 -13.65 16.88
CA VAL A 85 -1.43 -12.57 15.96
C VAL A 85 -0.19 -12.87 15.10
N PRO A 86 0.94 -13.35 15.65
CA PRO A 86 2.12 -13.65 14.84
C PRO A 86 1.84 -14.71 13.76
N GLU A 87 1.20 -15.83 14.15
CA GLU A 87 0.86 -16.91 13.22
C GLU A 87 -0.10 -16.43 12.12
N ALA A 88 -1.11 -15.62 12.47
CA ALA A 88 -2.04 -15.06 11.51
C ALA A 88 -1.36 -14.11 10.52
N LEU A 89 -0.38 -13.31 10.97
CA LEU A 89 0.40 -12.42 10.11
C LEU A 89 1.33 -13.21 9.19
N ASP A 90 2.03 -14.23 9.70
CA ASP A 90 2.90 -15.10 8.90
C ASP A 90 2.10 -15.79 7.79
N TYR A 91 0.94 -16.35 8.14
CA TYR A 91 0.04 -16.94 7.16
C TYR A 91 -0.47 -15.91 6.15
N TYR A 92 -0.87 -14.72 6.62
CA TYR A 92 -1.32 -13.64 5.75
C TYR A 92 -0.26 -13.26 4.71
N VAL A 93 0.99 -13.03 5.13
CA VAL A 93 2.11 -12.69 4.25
C VAL A 93 2.37 -13.81 3.25
N SER A 94 2.49 -15.06 3.73
CA SER A 94 2.71 -16.22 2.86
C SER A 94 1.61 -16.37 1.81
N ASN A 95 0.34 -16.28 2.22
CA ASN A 95 -0.79 -16.37 1.30
C ASN A 95 -0.85 -15.16 0.34
N TYR A 96 -0.47 -13.97 0.81
CA TYR A 96 -0.43 -12.77 -0.02
C TYR A 96 0.57 -12.94 -1.17
N GLU A 97 1.80 -13.29 -0.84
CA GLU A 97 2.89 -13.45 -1.81
C GLU A 97 2.63 -14.61 -2.77
N GLN A 98 2.22 -15.77 -2.26
CA GLN A 98 2.10 -16.98 -3.07
C GLN A 98 0.82 -17.04 -3.89
N ASN A 99 -0.30 -16.54 -3.35
CA ASN A 99 -1.61 -16.68 -3.99
C ASN A 99 -2.14 -15.37 -4.53
N THR A 100 -1.99 -14.26 -3.80
CA THR A 100 -2.66 -13.01 -4.17
C THR A 100 -1.91 -12.28 -5.27
N THR A 101 -0.60 -12.11 -5.14
CA THR A 101 0.24 -11.52 -6.19
C THR A 101 0.19 -12.38 -7.46
N ALA A 102 0.35 -13.70 -7.34
CA ALA A 102 0.27 -14.61 -8.49
C ALA A 102 -1.09 -14.56 -9.23
N LYS A 103 -2.20 -14.43 -8.49
CA LYS A 103 -3.54 -14.24 -9.10
C LYS A 103 -3.63 -12.93 -9.87
N PHE A 104 -3.06 -11.85 -9.33
CA PHE A 104 -3.05 -10.56 -10.02
C PHE A 104 -2.21 -10.59 -11.29
N ASP A 105 -1.00 -11.17 -11.21
CA ASP A 105 -0.11 -11.32 -12.37
C ASP A 105 -0.77 -12.14 -13.49
N LYS A 106 -1.46 -13.22 -13.11
CA LYS A 106 -2.28 -14.00 -14.05
C LYS A 106 -3.42 -13.17 -14.63
N ALA A 107 -4.14 -12.41 -13.81
CA ALA A 107 -5.28 -11.61 -14.26
C ALA A 107 -4.88 -10.53 -15.27
N ILE A 108 -3.77 -9.82 -15.04
CA ILE A 108 -3.27 -8.81 -15.99
C ILE A 108 -2.78 -9.45 -17.30
N ALA A 109 -2.21 -10.65 -17.24
CA ALA A 109 -1.76 -11.38 -18.42
C ALA A 109 -2.93 -11.92 -19.25
N ASP A 110 -3.92 -12.54 -18.59
CA ASP A 110 -5.12 -13.08 -19.24
C ASP A 110 -5.96 -11.97 -19.90
N GLU A 111 -6.01 -10.78 -19.30
CA GLU A 111 -6.71 -9.61 -19.85
C GLU A 111 -5.89 -8.85 -20.91
N GLY A 112 -4.59 -9.16 -21.06
CA GLY A 112 -3.72 -8.52 -22.04
C GLY A 112 -3.33 -7.08 -21.70
N VAL A 113 -3.24 -6.73 -20.41
CA VAL A 113 -2.86 -5.40 -19.94
C VAL A 113 -1.38 -5.12 -20.27
N THR A 114 -1.07 -3.92 -20.78
CA THR A 114 0.31 -3.54 -21.10
C THR A 114 1.15 -3.40 -19.83
N GLN A 115 2.22 -4.18 -19.72
CA GLN A 115 3.14 -4.13 -18.58
C GLN A 115 4.25 -3.10 -18.83
N VAL A 116 4.36 -2.12 -17.93
CA VAL A 116 5.33 -1.02 -17.99
C VAL A 116 6.40 -1.23 -16.93
N THR A 117 7.65 -1.34 -17.37
CA THR A 117 8.82 -1.47 -16.50
C THR A 117 9.68 -0.22 -16.65
N PHE A 118 9.93 0.49 -15.56
CA PHE A 118 10.78 1.68 -15.54
C PHE A 118 12.26 1.30 -15.61
N THR A 119 13.06 2.15 -16.25
CA THR A 119 14.52 1.99 -16.28
C THR A 119 15.14 2.31 -14.91
N ALA A 120 16.42 1.96 -14.74
CA ALA A 120 17.17 2.29 -13.52
C ALA A 120 17.23 3.81 -13.29
N ASP A 121 17.43 4.60 -14.34
CA ASP A 121 17.49 6.06 -14.24
C ASP A 121 16.14 6.65 -13.81
N GLN A 122 15.03 6.12 -14.36
CA GLN A 122 13.69 6.55 -13.98
C GLN A 122 13.36 6.19 -12.53
N THR A 123 13.74 4.99 -12.09
CA THR A 123 13.52 4.58 -10.69
C THR A 123 14.40 5.37 -9.73
N ALA A 124 15.62 5.75 -10.13
CA ALA A 124 16.48 6.65 -9.35
C ALA A 124 15.82 8.04 -9.18
N GLU A 125 15.30 8.64 -10.24
CA GLU A 125 14.58 9.92 -10.18
C GLU A 125 13.35 9.85 -9.24
N LEU A 126 12.57 8.77 -9.34
CA LEU A 126 11.41 8.56 -8.46
C LEU A 126 11.82 8.37 -6.99
N ASN A 127 12.96 7.73 -6.73
CA ASN A 127 13.51 7.57 -5.38
C ASN A 127 14.00 8.90 -4.78
N ASP A 128 14.61 9.76 -5.59
CA ASP A 128 15.02 11.11 -5.18
C ASP A 128 13.80 11.97 -4.84
N LEU A 129 12.75 11.91 -5.66
CA LEU A 129 11.47 12.55 -5.36
C LEU A 129 10.88 12.00 -4.05
N ALA A 130 10.91 10.69 -3.85
CA ALA A 130 10.43 10.05 -2.62
C ALA A 130 11.21 10.53 -1.39
N ALA A 131 12.53 10.77 -1.50
CA ALA A 131 13.31 11.37 -0.42
C ALA A 131 12.80 12.76 -0.04
N SER A 132 12.48 13.59 -1.04
CA SER A 132 11.89 14.91 -0.78
C SER A 132 10.51 14.82 -0.11
N VAL A 133 9.68 13.84 -0.49
CA VAL A 133 8.37 13.60 0.14
C VAL A 133 8.52 13.23 1.62
N ARG A 134 9.49 12.36 1.95
CA ARG A 134 9.80 11.98 3.33
C ARG A 134 10.26 13.19 4.15
N GLN A 135 11.12 14.02 3.59
CA GLN A 135 11.58 15.25 4.26
C GLN A 135 10.45 16.27 4.46
N ASP A 136 9.57 16.43 3.48
CA ASP A 136 8.38 17.29 3.59
C ASP A 136 7.46 16.81 4.74
N TRP A 137 7.28 15.50 4.88
CA TRP A 137 6.52 14.91 5.99
C TRP A 137 7.17 15.21 7.35
N VAL A 138 8.48 14.99 7.48
CA VAL A 138 9.21 15.30 8.73
C VAL A 138 9.03 16.77 9.09
N ASN A 139 9.27 17.67 8.12
CA ASN A 139 9.17 19.11 8.31
C ASN A 139 7.76 19.57 8.70
N LYS A 140 6.73 18.95 8.12
CA LYS A 140 5.32 19.26 8.42
C LYS A 140 4.97 18.94 9.89
N TYR A 141 5.51 17.86 10.45
CA TYR A 141 5.10 17.35 11.77
C TYR A 141 6.06 17.64 12.91
N LYS A 142 7.24 18.24 12.67
CA LYS A 142 8.28 18.51 13.69
C LYS A 142 7.83 19.30 14.92
N GLY A 143 6.70 20.02 14.83
CA GLY A 143 6.11 20.78 15.95
C GLY A 143 5.00 20.06 16.71
N GLN A 144 4.58 18.87 16.25
CA GLN A 144 3.50 18.10 16.87
C GLN A 144 4.02 16.89 17.66
N PHE A 145 5.08 16.27 17.15
CA PHE A 145 5.81 15.18 17.79
C PHE A 145 7.23 15.15 17.21
N ASP A 146 8.09 14.30 17.75
CA ASP A 146 9.44 14.06 17.20
C ASP A 146 9.33 13.27 15.89
N SER A 147 8.99 13.97 14.82
CA SER A 147 8.78 13.39 13.49
C SER A 147 10.08 12.85 12.89
N GLN A 148 11.23 13.42 13.24
CA GLN A 148 12.53 12.92 12.81
C GLN A 148 12.80 11.56 13.48
N ALA A 149 12.67 11.46 14.80
CA ALA A 149 12.88 10.20 15.50
C ALA A 149 11.92 9.10 15.03
N LEU A 150 10.64 9.42 14.80
CA LEU A 150 9.68 8.45 14.27
C LEU A 150 10.05 7.99 12.85
N PHE A 151 10.50 8.92 12.01
CA PHE A 151 10.97 8.59 10.66
C PHE A 151 12.19 7.65 10.71
N ASP A 152 13.22 8.03 11.46
CA ASP A 152 14.46 7.27 11.57
C ASP A 152 14.23 5.88 12.16
N TYR A 153 13.38 5.78 13.20
CA TYR A 153 12.96 4.51 13.78
C TYR A 153 12.29 3.60 12.74
N THR A 154 11.34 4.14 11.98
CA THR A 154 10.60 3.38 10.97
C THR A 154 11.50 2.95 9.82
N GLU A 155 12.40 3.84 9.37
CA GLU A 155 13.38 3.53 8.32
C GLU A 155 14.33 2.40 8.76
N ALA A 156 14.81 2.43 10.00
CA ALA A 156 15.65 1.38 10.56
C ALA A 156 14.93 0.02 10.60
N LEU A 157 13.65 -0.02 10.94
CA LEU A 157 12.85 -1.26 10.91
C LEU A 157 12.77 -1.84 9.50
N PHE A 158 12.53 -1.02 8.47
CA PHE A 158 12.49 -1.49 7.09
C PHE A 158 13.84 -2.03 6.60
N LYS A 159 14.95 -1.43 7.05
CA LYS A 159 16.31 -1.90 6.72
C LYS A 159 16.69 -3.22 7.41
N GLN A 160 15.99 -3.62 8.47
CA GLN A 160 16.22 -4.89 9.16
C GLN A 160 15.42 -6.06 8.56
N GLN A 161 14.38 -5.78 7.75
CA GLN A 161 13.51 -6.78 7.13
C GLN A 161 13.93 -7.16 5.70
N ASN A 162 14.96 -6.50 5.15
CA ASN A 162 15.58 -6.80 3.85
C ASN A 162 17.05 -7.22 4.04
#